data_AF-A0A0A7PBX8-F1
#
_entry.id   AF-A0A0A7PBX8-F1
#
_cell.length_a   1.000
_cell.length_b   1.000
_cell.length_c   1.000
_cell.angle_alpha   90.00
_cell.angle_beta   90.00
_cell.angle_gamma   90.00
#
_symmetry.space_group_name_H-M   'P 1'
#
loop_
_entity.id
_entity.type
_entity.pdbx_description
1 polymer ?
#
loop_
_entity_poly.entity_id
_entity_poly.type
_entity_poly.pdbx_seq_one_letter_code
_entity_poly.pdbx_strand_id
1 'polypeptide(L)'
;MATGWSGTNPSAWAGNTGERLTALLRNSVQELAKVASTTIPNGGRVPVVTGNLARSVVVDTKEPKVIEGLATGDYSLGIANIKPGDTIWIGWQAKYSKRVNYGFVGADSLGRVFNQSGAGFAEATAAKWPSILQAEASKLAGR
;
A
#
# COMPACT_ATOMS: atom_id res chain seq x y z
N MET A 1 -26.20 14.86 -11.32
CA MET A 1 -27.16 13.99 -10.60
C MET A 1 -26.80 12.56 -10.92
N ALA A 2 -26.54 11.72 -9.91
CA ALA A 2 -26.28 10.30 -10.14
C ALA A 2 -27.56 9.66 -10.69
N THR A 3 -27.51 9.15 -11.91
CA THR A 3 -28.61 8.39 -12.50
C THR A 3 -28.80 7.13 -11.66
N GLY A 4 -29.86 7.12 -10.86
CA GLY A 4 -30.29 5.94 -10.12
C GLY A 4 -30.58 4.75 -11.05
N TRP A 5 -30.55 3.56 -10.47
CA TRP A 5 -30.79 2.28 -11.13
C TRP A 5 -31.99 2.29 -12.08
N SER A 6 -31.80 1.80 -13.32
CA SER A 6 -32.83 1.70 -14.37
C SER A 6 -33.05 0.27 -14.88
N GLY A 7 -32.54 -0.75 -14.17
CA GLY A 7 -32.58 -2.15 -14.61
C GLY A 7 -33.85 -2.90 -14.21
N THR A 8 -34.04 -4.11 -14.72
CA THR A 8 -35.18 -5.00 -14.37
C THR A 8 -34.87 -6.01 -13.27
N ASN A 9 -33.59 -6.20 -12.90
CA ASN A 9 -33.15 -7.16 -11.88
C ASN A 9 -32.21 -6.51 -10.84
N PRO A 10 -32.75 -6.09 -9.68
CA PRO A 10 -31.96 -5.44 -8.62
C PRO A 10 -30.83 -6.31 -8.08
N SER A 11 -31.08 -7.62 -7.92
CA SER A 11 -30.11 -8.56 -7.35
C SER A 11 -28.90 -8.76 -8.26
N ALA A 12 -29.12 -8.88 -9.57
CA ALA A 12 -28.04 -8.97 -10.55
C ALA A 12 -27.19 -7.69 -10.60
N TRP A 13 -27.84 -6.53 -10.52
CA TRP A 13 -27.14 -5.25 -10.42
C TRP A 13 -26.31 -5.14 -9.14
N ALA A 14 -26.87 -5.54 -8.00
CA ALA A 14 -26.18 -5.50 -6.70
C ALA A 14 -24.96 -6.44 -6.69
N GLY A 15 -25.10 -7.66 -7.23
CA GLY A 15 -23.99 -8.62 -7.36
C GLY A 15 -22.84 -8.07 -8.21
N ASN A 16 -23.14 -7.57 -9.41
CA ASN A 16 -22.14 -6.95 -10.29
C ASN A 16 -21.46 -5.73 -9.64
N THR A 17 -22.22 -4.93 -8.88
CA THR A 17 -21.66 -3.79 -8.14
C THR A 17 -20.68 -4.27 -7.06
N GLY A 18 -21.03 -5.31 -6.29
CA GLY A 18 -20.16 -5.88 -5.27
C GLY A 18 -18.84 -6.44 -5.84
N GLU A 19 -18.90 -7.14 -6.97
CA GLU A 19 -17.73 -7.64 -7.67
C GLU A 19 -16.84 -6.49 -8.17
N ARG A 20 -17.44 -5.47 -8.80
CA ARG A 20 -16.71 -4.28 -9.29
C ARG A 20 -16.03 -3.51 -8.15
N LEU A 21 -16.69 -3.33 -7.01
CA LEU A 21 -16.11 -2.67 -5.84
C LEU A 21 -14.95 -3.49 -5.25
N THR A 22 -15.10 -4.81 -5.20
CA THR A 22 -14.03 -5.71 -4.74
C THR A 22 -12.82 -5.66 -5.67
N ALA A 23 -13.04 -5.67 -6.98
CA ALA A 23 -11.99 -5.53 -7.98
C ALA A 23 -11.29 -4.17 -7.88
N LEU A 24 -12.06 -3.08 -7.79
CA LEU A 24 -11.53 -1.72 -7.63
C LEU A 24 -10.61 -1.64 -6.41
N LEU A 25 -11.08 -2.14 -5.27
CA LEU A 25 -10.32 -2.15 -4.02
C LEU A 25 -9.01 -2.92 -4.16
N ARG A 26 -9.07 -4.18 -4.60
CA ARG A 26 -7.91 -5.07 -4.68
C ARG A 26 -6.87 -4.57 -5.66
N ASN A 27 -7.30 -4.11 -6.84
CA ASN A 27 -6.39 -3.56 -7.84
C ASN A 27 -5.72 -2.28 -7.31
N SER A 28 -6.49 -1.38 -6.68
CA SER A 28 -5.95 -0.13 -6.17
C SER A 28 -4.95 -0.35 -5.04
N VAL A 29 -5.25 -1.29 -4.12
CA VAL A 29 -4.33 -1.67 -3.05
C VAL A 29 -3.08 -2.35 -3.60
N GLN A 30 -3.22 -3.19 -4.62
CA GLN A 30 -2.08 -3.80 -5.30
C GLN A 30 -1.16 -2.76 -5.92
N GLU A 31 -1.70 -1.77 -6.62
CA GLU A 31 -0.91 -0.69 -7.19
C GLU A 31 -0.25 0.20 -6.11
N LEU A 32 -0.96 0.48 -5.02
CA LEU A 32 -0.38 1.22 -3.90
C LEU A 32 0.76 0.44 -3.24
N ALA A 33 0.62 -0.88 -3.07
CA ALA A 33 1.67 -1.74 -2.54
C ALA A 33 2.88 -1.83 -3.47
N LYS A 34 2.68 -1.82 -4.80
CA LYS A 34 3.78 -1.69 -5.77
C LYS A 34 4.53 -0.38 -5.61
N VAL A 35 3.82 0.74 -5.50
CA VAL A 35 4.46 2.05 -5.23
C VAL A 35 5.24 1.99 -3.92
N ALA A 36 4.67 1.40 -2.87
CA ALA A 36 5.29 1.25 -1.56
C ALA A 36 6.55 0.38 -1.58
N SER A 37 6.69 -0.54 -2.53
CA SER A 37 7.87 -1.39 -2.69
C SER A 37 8.84 -0.89 -3.78
N THR A 38 8.46 0.14 -4.54
CA THR A 38 9.30 0.65 -5.63
C THR A 38 10.45 1.48 -5.07
N THR A 39 11.65 1.07 -5.43
CA THR A 39 12.89 1.67 -4.98
C THR A 39 13.27 2.90 -5.78
N ILE A 40 14.11 3.77 -5.23
CA ILE A 40 14.60 4.98 -5.94
C ILE A 40 15.23 4.65 -7.31
N PRO A 41 16.11 3.64 -7.47
CA PRO A 41 16.64 3.28 -8.79
C PRO A 41 15.58 2.85 -9.81
N ASN A 42 14.42 2.39 -9.33
CA ASN A 42 13.29 1.95 -10.15
C ASN A 42 12.21 3.04 -10.29
N GLY A 43 12.55 4.31 -10.01
CA GLY A 43 11.62 5.45 -10.12
C GLY A 43 10.66 5.64 -8.94
N GLY A 44 10.86 4.88 -7.86
CA GLY A 44 10.09 5.01 -6.62
C GLY A 44 10.77 5.92 -5.59
N ARG A 45 10.41 5.73 -4.31
CA ARG A 45 10.92 6.55 -3.20
C ARG A 45 11.55 5.77 -2.07
N VAL A 46 11.50 4.44 -2.11
CA VAL A 46 12.11 3.62 -1.07
C VAL A 46 13.63 3.57 -1.28
N PRO A 47 14.44 3.98 -0.29
CA PRO A 47 15.89 3.89 -0.40
C PRO A 47 16.37 2.43 -0.49
N VAL A 48 17.43 2.20 -1.27
CA VAL A 48 18.05 0.88 -1.41
C VAL A 48 19.38 0.87 -0.71
N VAL A 49 19.49 0.04 0.32
CA VAL A 49 20.78 -0.39 0.87
C VAL A 49 20.97 -1.87 0.56
N THR A 50 20.12 -2.71 1.14
CA THR A 50 20.09 -4.17 0.90
C THR A 50 18.77 -4.65 0.25
N GLY A 51 17.87 -3.73 -0.08
CA GLY A 51 16.52 -4.04 -0.56
C GLY A 51 15.54 -4.56 0.50
N ASN A 52 16.00 -4.81 1.73
CA ASN A 52 15.16 -5.33 2.83
C ASN A 52 13.98 -4.41 3.15
N LEU A 53 14.17 -3.09 3.09
CA LEU A 53 13.09 -2.13 3.32
C LEU A 53 11.97 -2.31 2.28
N ALA A 54 12.29 -2.30 0.99
CA ALA A 54 11.33 -2.50 -0.09
C ALA A 54 10.61 -3.86 -0.02
N ARG A 55 11.33 -4.91 0.39
CA ARG A 55 10.75 -6.24 0.61
C ARG A 55 9.93 -6.37 1.90
N SER A 56 9.94 -5.35 2.77
CA SER A 56 9.19 -5.35 4.03
C SER A 56 7.78 -4.78 3.95
N VAL A 57 7.33 -4.46 2.74
CA VAL A 57 5.95 -4.04 2.51
C VAL A 57 5.02 -5.21 2.76
N VAL A 58 4.00 -4.96 3.56
CA VAL A 58 2.89 -5.89 3.78
C VAL A 58 1.56 -5.16 3.59
N VAL A 59 0.55 -5.94 3.20
CA VAL A 59 -0.85 -5.53 3.17
C VAL A 59 -1.60 -6.46 4.11
N ASP A 60 -2.39 -5.91 5.03
CA ASP A 60 -3.16 -6.70 6.00
C ASP A 60 -4.41 -5.91 6.44
N THR A 61 -5.41 -6.59 7.01
CA THR A 61 -6.55 -5.99 7.71
C THR A 61 -6.24 -5.69 9.18
N LYS A 62 -5.08 -6.14 9.66
CA LYS A 62 -4.53 -5.81 10.98
C LYS A 62 -3.34 -4.88 10.85
N GLU A 63 -3.07 -4.10 11.90
CA GLU A 63 -1.91 -3.22 11.91
C GLU A 63 -0.60 -4.03 11.73
N PRO A 64 0.26 -3.66 10.75
CA PRO A 64 1.52 -4.32 10.50
C PRO A 64 2.44 -4.23 11.72
N LYS A 65 2.90 -5.39 12.19
CA LYS A 65 3.90 -5.45 13.25
C LYS A 65 5.30 -5.37 12.67
N VAL A 66 6.19 -4.71 13.40
CA VAL A 66 7.64 -4.81 13.15
C VAL A 66 8.07 -6.25 13.39
N ILE A 67 8.80 -6.83 12.44
CA ILE A 67 9.36 -8.18 12.57
C ILE A 67 10.88 -8.13 12.67
N GLU A 68 11.45 -9.06 13.42
CA GLU A 68 12.87 -9.37 13.39
C GLU A 68 13.06 -10.45 12.30
N GLY A 69 13.52 -10.06 11.10
CA GLY A 69 13.72 -11.00 9.99
C GLY A 69 13.60 -10.40 8.60
N LEU A 70 13.83 -11.21 7.56
CA LEU A 70 13.57 -10.85 6.18
C LEU A 70 12.08 -11.01 5.89
N ALA A 71 11.42 -9.92 5.54
CA ALA A 71 10.10 -9.98 4.95
C ALA A 71 10.16 -10.55 3.52
N THR A 72 9.13 -11.29 3.15
CA THR A 72 9.07 -12.03 1.88
C THR A 72 8.88 -11.13 0.66
N GLY A 73 8.42 -9.89 0.84
CA GLY A 73 8.06 -8.97 -0.25
C GLY A 73 6.77 -9.36 -0.97
N ASP A 74 6.04 -10.35 -0.48
CA ASP A 74 4.78 -10.81 -1.05
C ASP A 74 3.60 -10.33 -0.20
N TYR A 75 2.84 -9.40 -0.76
CA TYR A 75 1.61 -8.86 -0.19
C TYR A 75 0.34 -9.41 -0.87
N SER A 76 0.47 -10.36 -1.81
CA SER A 76 -0.65 -10.90 -2.59
C SER A 76 -1.68 -11.62 -1.71
N LEU A 77 -1.23 -12.41 -0.73
CA LEU A 77 -2.10 -13.09 0.22
C LEU A 77 -2.90 -12.12 1.08
N GLY A 78 -2.29 -11.01 1.49
CA GLY A 78 -2.98 -9.94 2.21
C GLY A 78 -4.11 -9.35 1.36
N ILE A 79 -3.81 -9.00 0.11
CA ILE A 79 -4.77 -8.44 -0.84
C ILE A 79 -5.90 -9.42 -1.15
N ALA A 80 -5.63 -10.72 -1.25
CA ALA A 80 -6.67 -11.72 -1.50
C ALA A 80 -7.72 -11.77 -0.38
N ASN A 81 -7.38 -11.36 0.84
CA ASN A 81 -8.25 -11.40 2.01
C ASN A 81 -9.04 -10.12 2.27
N ILE A 82 -8.68 -8.99 1.63
CA ILE A 82 -9.39 -7.71 1.86
C ILE A 82 -10.76 -7.70 1.18
N LYS A 83 -11.71 -6.98 1.81
CA LYS A 83 -13.07 -6.76 1.34
C LYS A 83 -13.45 -5.27 1.43
N PRO A 84 -14.40 -4.80 0.58
CA PRO A 84 -14.96 -3.47 0.73
C PRO A 84 -15.52 -3.25 2.15
N GLY A 85 -15.14 -2.13 2.76
CA GLY A 85 -15.51 -1.79 4.14
C GLY A 85 -14.44 -2.14 5.19
N ASP A 86 -13.44 -2.95 4.86
CA ASP A 86 -12.33 -3.24 5.77
C ASP A 86 -11.44 -2.00 5.97
N THR A 87 -10.86 -1.86 7.17
CA THR A 87 -9.68 -1.02 7.35
C THR A 87 -8.46 -1.80 6.87
N ILE A 88 -7.76 -1.25 5.87
CA ILE A 88 -6.62 -1.89 5.23
C ILE A 88 -5.36 -1.13 5.60
N TRP A 89 -4.35 -1.88 6.01
CA TRP A 89 -3.04 -1.36 6.32
C TRP A 89 -2.06 -1.74 5.23
N ILE A 90 -1.27 -0.76 4.79
CA ILE A 90 -0.10 -0.96 3.95
C ILE A 90 1.08 -0.33 4.67
N GLY A 91 2.12 -1.10 4.94
CA GLY A 91 3.24 -0.61 5.74
C GLY A 91 4.49 -1.45 5.64
N TRP A 92 5.55 -0.96 6.28
CA TRP A 92 6.88 -1.57 6.26
C TRP A 92 7.20 -2.21 7.62
N GLN A 93 7.48 -3.50 7.63
CA GLN A 93 7.78 -4.24 8.86
C GLN A 93 9.24 -4.14 9.31
N ALA A 94 10.14 -3.61 8.47
CA ALA A 94 11.54 -3.43 8.85
C ALA A 94 11.66 -2.50 10.06
N LYS A 95 12.34 -2.94 11.13
CA LYS A 95 12.49 -2.18 12.40
C LYS A 95 13.02 -0.76 12.21
N TYR A 96 13.86 -0.55 11.22
CA TYR A 96 14.46 0.75 10.92
C TYR A 96 13.62 1.62 9.96
N SER A 97 12.45 1.16 9.49
CA SER A 97 11.64 1.86 8.50
C SER A 97 11.25 3.26 8.94
N LYS A 98 10.77 3.41 10.19
CA LYS A 98 10.41 4.72 10.77
C LYS A 98 11.60 5.69 10.79
N ARG A 99 12.77 5.19 11.18
CA ARG A 99 14.00 6.00 11.21
C ARG A 99 14.37 6.50 9.82
N VAL A 100 14.29 5.63 8.82
CA VAL A 100 14.59 6.00 7.42
C VAL A 100 13.52 6.93 6.86
N ASN A 101 12.25 6.74 7.22
CA ASN A 101 11.16 7.59 6.73
C ASN A 101 11.26 9.02 7.27
N TYR A 102 11.37 9.16 8.60
CA TYR A 102 11.32 10.45 9.29
C TYR A 102 12.69 11.10 9.50
N GLY A 103 13.77 10.33 9.33
CA GLY A 103 15.11 10.77 9.69
C GLY A 103 15.40 10.56 11.17
N PHE A 104 16.68 10.72 11.52
CA PHE A 104 17.14 10.59 12.90
C PHE A 104 18.49 11.27 13.08
N VAL A 105 18.57 12.05 14.15
CA VAL A 105 19.82 12.66 14.62
C VAL A 105 20.04 12.19 16.06
N GLY A 106 21.12 11.47 16.30
CA GLY A 106 21.46 10.96 17.64
C GLY A 106 22.14 9.59 17.63
N ALA A 107 22.46 9.10 18.83
CA ALA A 107 22.98 7.76 19.03
C ALA A 107 21.84 6.75 19.19
N ASP A 108 21.98 5.55 18.62
CA ASP A 108 21.08 4.44 18.92
C ASP A 108 21.48 3.70 20.20
N SER A 109 20.70 2.68 20.57
CA SER A 109 20.95 1.85 21.77
C SER A 109 22.27 1.06 21.73
N LEU A 110 22.97 1.04 20.58
CA LEU A 110 24.29 0.44 20.39
C LEU A 110 25.40 1.49 20.32
N GLY A 111 25.10 2.77 20.59
CA GLY A 111 26.06 3.87 20.57
C GLY A 111 26.40 4.39 19.17
N ARG A 112 25.72 3.92 18.11
CA ARG A 112 25.98 4.38 16.74
C ARG A 112 25.33 5.73 16.52
N VAL A 113 26.11 6.73 16.13
CA VAL A 113 25.62 8.09 15.85
C VAL A 113 25.14 8.19 14.41
N PHE A 114 23.94 8.74 14.24
CA PHE A 114 23.34 9.01 12.96
C PHE A 114 23.06 10.50 12.81
N ASN A 115 23.24 11.00 11.59
CA ASN A 115 22.72 12.27 11.11
C ASN A 115 22.04 11.98 9.75
N GLN A 116 20.84 11.43 9.81
CA GLN A 116 20.10 10.94 8.64
C GLN A 116 18.87 11.81 8.42
N SER A 117 18.73 12.38 7.23
CA SER A 117 17.49 13.02 6.79
C SER A 117 16.41 11.97 6.48
N GLY A 118 15.14 12.32 6.72
CA GLY A 118 14.02 11.46 6.36
C GLY A 118 13.82 11.34 4.86
N ALA A 119 13.48 10.13 4.40
CA ALA A 119 13.18 9.86 3.00
C ALA A 119 11.71 10.14 2.62
N GLY A 120 10.79 10.21 3.60
CA GLY A 120 9.37 10.55 3.38
C GLY A 120 8.64 9.64 2.39
N PHE A 121 9.05 8.38 2.28
CA PHE A 121 8.48 7.44 1.32
C PHE A 121 7.07 6.99 1.70
N ALA A 122 6.72 6.98 3.00
CA ALA A 122 5.40 6.59 3.46
C ALA A 122 4.34 7.63 3.05
N GLU A 123 4.61 8.91 3.31
CA GLU A 123 3.75 10.04 2.96
C GLU A 123 3.62 10.15 1.45
N ALA A 124 4.74 10.01 0.72
CA ALA A 124 4.72 10.06 -0.73
C ALA A 124 3.95 8.89 -1.37
N THR A 125 3.96 7.72 -0.73
CA THR A 125 3.14 6.57 -1.14
C THR A 125 1.67 6.86 -0.89
N ALA A 126 1.30 7.30 0.32
CA ALA A 126 -0.07 7.67 0.66
C ALA A 126 -0.65 8.75 -0.28
N ALA A 127 0.16 9.73 -0.67
CA ALA A 127 -0.24 10.77 -1.61
C ALA A 127 -0.62 10.25 -3.01
N LYS A 128 -0.22 9.04 -3.41
CA LYS A 128 -0.60 8.43 -4.69
C LYS A 128 -2.02 7.85 -4.70
N TRP A 129 -2.60 7.62 -3.53
CA TRP A 129 -3.88 6.91 -3.40
C TRP A 129 -5.02 7.48 -4.28
N PRO A 130 -5.29 8.81 -4.28
CA PRO A 130 -6.38 9.35 -5.11
C PRO A 130 -6.17 9.09 -6.61
N SER A 131 -4.94 9.25 -7.09
CA SER A 131 -4.61 9.03 -8.51
C SER A 131 -4.71 7.55 -8.92
N ILE A 132 -4.31 6.64 -8.03
CA ILE A 132 -4.43 5.19 -8.26
C ILE A 132 -5.90 4.78 -8.32
N LEU A 133 -6.70 5.21 -7.34
CA LEU A 133 -8.14 4.94 -7.32
C LEU A 133 -8.82 5.44 -8.60
N GLN A 134 -8.49 6.66 -9.04
CA GLN A 134 -9.06 7.22 -10.26
C GLN A 134 -8.67 6.40 -11.50
N ALA A 135 -7.41 5.98 -11.60
CA ALA A 135 -6.93 5.17 -12.71
C ALA A 135 -7.62 3.79 -12.75
N GLU A 136 -7.73 3.11 -11.61
CA GLU A 136 -8.39 1.80 -11.53
C GLU A 136 -9.90 1.89 -11.77
N ALA A 137 -10.56 2.93 -11.25
CA ALA A 137 -11.97 3.19 -11.53
C ALA A 137 -12.21 3.41 -13.03
N SER A 138 -11.34 4.15 -13.71
CA SER A 138 -11.42 4.39 -15.15
C SER A 138 -11.25 3.09 -15.96
N LYS A 139 -10.31 2.23 -15.56
CA LYS A 139 -10.11 0.91 -16.19
C LYS A 139 -11.33 -0.01 -16.07
N LEU A 140 -12.05 0.06 -14.95
CA LEU A 140 -13.27 -0.73 -14.71
C LEU A 140 -14.50 -0.14 -15.39
N ALA A 141 -14.55 1.18 -15.62
CA ALA A 141 -15.63 1.83 -16.36
C ALA A 141 -15.55 1.58 -17.87
N GLY A 142 -14.35 1.38 -18.42
CA GLY A 142 -14.13 1.02 -19.82
C GLY A 142 -14.33 -0.46 -20.16
N ARG A 143 -14.81 -1.27 -19.19
CA ARG A 143 -15.14 -2.70 -19.34
C ARG A 143 -16.64 -2.93 -19.16
#